data_AF-A0AB32T769-F1
#
_entry.id   AF-A0AB32T769-F1
#
_cell.length_a   1.000
_cell.length_b   1.000
_cell.length_c   1.000
_cell.angle_alpha   90.00
_cell.angle_beta   90.00
_cell.angle_gamma   90.00
#
_symmetry.space_group_name_H-M   'P 1'
#
loop_
_entity.id
_entity.type
_entity.pdbx_description
1 polymer ?
#
loop_
_entity_poly.entity_id
_entity_poly.type
_entity_poly.pdbx_seq_one_letter_code
_entity_poly.pdbx_strand_id
1 'polypeptide(L)'
;MDSSLTAAQIREKFIDFFRRHEHQWGTLVHVGRAVRSTMIALEAEMLHTWSTWMTQMCLKSGIWFIQFNRESETVLKPLPKKSIDTGMGLERLVSVLQNKMSNYDTDLFVPYFEAIQKGTGARAYTGKVGAEDTDGIDMAYRVLADHARTITIALYDGGRPDNTGRGVMLFQSCGKILIW
;
A
#
# COMPACT_ATOMS: atom_id res chain seq x y z
N MET A 1 -5.00 28.24 0.35
CA MET A 1 -5.81 28.08 -0.88
C MET A 1 -6.33 29.44 -1.28
N ASP A 2 -6.19 29.80 -2.55
CA ASP A 2 -7.00 30.84 -3.13
C ASP A 2 -8.45 30.33 -3.14
N SER A 3 -9.30 30.89 -2.29
CA SER A 3 -10.70 30.48 -2.08
C SER A 3 -11.62 30.83 -3.26
N SER A 4 -11.05 31.03 -4.45
CA SER A 4 -11.70 31.58 -5.64
C SER A 4 -12.13 30.53 -6.66
N LEU A 5 -11.71 29.27 -6.52
CA LEU A 5 -12.01 28.24 -7.50
C LEU A 5 -13.46 27.78 -7.38
N THR A 6 -14.21 27.99 -8.45
CA THR A 6 -15.56 27.43 -8.61
C THR A 6 -15.51 25.89 -8.71
N ALA A 7 -16.60 25.21 -8.34
CA ALA A 7 -16.69 23.75 -8.44
C ALA A 7 -16.35 23.21 -9.85
N ALA A 8 -16.68 23.98 -10.90
CA ALA A 8 -16.35 23.63 -12.28
C ALA A 8 -14.83 23.68 -12.53
N GLN A 9 -14.13 24.68 -11.99
CA GLN A 9 -12.67 24.79 -12.12
C GLN A 9 -11.94 23.72 -11.31
N ILE A 10 -12.48 23.33 -10.15
CA ILE A 10 -11.97 22.18 -9.38
C ILE A 10 -12.12 20.90 -10.20
N ARG A 11 -13.31 20.68 -10.80
CA ARG A 11 -13.57 19.53 -11.66
C ARG A 11 -12.63 19.48 -12.86
N GLU A 12 -12.42 20.59 -13.56
CA GLU A 12 -11.50 20.65 -14.70
C GLU A 12 -10.06 20.39 -14.29
N LYS A 13 -9.58 21.04 -13.21
CA LYS A 13 -8.23 20.77 -12.67
C LYS A 13 -8.05 19.30 -12.27
N PHE A 14 -9.08 18.69 -11.69
CA PHE A 14 -9.10 17.27 -11.36
C PHE A 14 -9.01 16.43 -12.64
N ILE A 15 -9.88 16.66 -13.63
CA ILE A 15 -9.85 15.95 -14.93
C ILE A 15 -8.48 16.08 -15.62
N ASP A 16 -7.89 17.27 -15.62
CA ASP A 16 -6.57 17.52 -16.22
C ASP A 16 -5.42 16.86 -15.44
N PHE A 17 -5.54 16.71 -14.12
CA PHE A 17 -4.65 15.87 -13.34
C PHE A 17 -4.73 14.41 -13.78
N PHE A 18 -5.94 13.86 -13.98
CA PHE A 18 -6.13 12.48 -14.47
C PHE A 18 -5.68 12.26 -15.91
N ARG A 19 -5.79 13.27 -16.79
CA ARG A 19 -5.28 13.16 -18.16
C ARG A 19 -3.76 13.07 -18.20
N ARG A 20 -3.07 13.76 -17.29
CA ARG A 20 -1.59 13.85 -17.25
C ARG A 20 -0.93 12.61 -16.63
N HIS A 21 -1.61 11.91 -15.74
CA HIS A 21 -1.09 10.68 -15.14
C HIS A 21 -1.60 9.48 -15.91
N GLU A 22 -0.74 8.90 -16.75
CA GLU A 22 -1.06 7.76 -17.62
C GLU A 22 -1.68 6.60 -16.83
N HIS A 23 -2.94 6.31 -17.13
CA HIS A 23 -3.61 5.09 -16.70
C HIS A 23 -3.48 4.04 -17.80
N GLN A 24 -2.43 3.23 -17.70
CA GLN A 24 -2.26 2.06 -18.58
C GLN A 24 -3.28 0.97 -18.22
N TRP A 25 -3.76 0.26 -19.25
CA TRP A 25 -4.58 -0.93 -19.08
C TRP A 25 -3.74 -2.03 -18.44
N GLY A 26 -3.91 -2.22 -17.14
CA GLY A 26 -3.32 -3.33 -16.40
C GLY A 26 -4.28 -4.52 -16.39
N THR A 27 -3.72 -5.72 -16.44
CA THR A 27 -4.45 -6.92 -16.05
C THR A 27 -3.97 -7.41 -14.70
N LEU A 28 -4.88 -7.98 -13.91
CA LEU A 28 -4.55 -8.60 -12.62
C LEU A 28 -3.62 -9.83 -12.79
N VAL A 29 -3.54 -10.39 -14.00
CA VAL A 29 -2.80 -11.61 -14.38
C VAL A 29 -2.45 -11.56 -15.88
N HIS A 30 -1.58 -12.45 -16.39
CA HIS A 30 -1.27 -12.52 -17.83
C HIS A 30 -2.52 -12.68 -18.72
N VAL A 31 -3.53 -13.39 -18.22
CA VAL A 31 -4.85 -13.56 -18.85
C VAL A 31 -5.92 -13.30 -17.79
N GLY A 32 -6.94 -12.52 -18.11
CA GLY A 32 -8.02 -12.20 -17.18
C GLY A 32 -8.58 -10.80 -17.34
N ARG A 33 -9.41 -10.38 -16.39
CA ARG A 33 -10.11 -9.08 -16.47
C ARG A 33 -9.12 -7.93 -16.55
N ALA A 34 -9.25 -7.14 -17.61
CA ALA A 34 -8.45 -5.96 -17.90
C ALA A 34 -9.18 -4.70 -17.45
N VAL A 35 -8.39 -3.80 -16.89
CA VAL A 35 -8.92 -2.78 -16.01
C VAL A 35 -8.41 -1.42 -16.41
N ARG A 36 -9.30 -0.44 -16.52
CA ARG A 36 -8.91 0.98 -16.55
C ARG A 36 -8.87 1.47 -15.12
N SER A 37 -7.72 1.87 -14.62
CA SER A 37 -7.61 2.43 -13.27
C SER A 37 -7.89 3.93 -13.28
N THR A 38 -8.37 4.42 -12.15
CA THR A 38 -8.30 5.80 -11.69
C THR A 38 -7.72 5.76 -10.30
N MET A 39 -6.73 6.60 -10.03
CA MET A 39 -6.05 6.63 -8.74
C MET A 39 -6.40 7.95 -8.07
N ILE A 40 -7.12 7.89 -6.96
CA ILE A 40 -7.44 9.05 -6.16
C ILE A 40 -6.32 9.20 -5.13
N ALA A 41 -5.48 10.21 -5.33
CA ALA A 41 -4.59 10.70 -4.28
C ALA A 41 -5.39 11.67 -3.40
N LEU A 42 -5.53 11.35 -2.11
CA LEU A 42 -5.94 12.34 -1.13
C LEU A 42 -4.71 13.20 -0.81
N GLU A 43 -4.68 14.42 -1.32
CA GLU A 43 -3.77 15.45 -0.83
C GLU A 43 -4.23 15.87 0.56
N ALA A 44 -3.41 15.58 1.57
CA ALA A 44 -3.54 16.19 2.89
C ALA A 44 -3.09 17.66 2.77
N GLU A 45 -3.92 18.52 2.17
CA GLU A 45 -3.68 19.97 2.13
C GLU A 45 -3.93 20.59 3.51
N MET A 46 -2.99 20.37 4.41
CA MET A 46 -2.75 21.24 5.55
C MET A 46 -1.24 21.34 5.76
N LEU A 47 -0.56 22.02 4.83
CA LEU A 47 0.61 22.89 5.01
C LEU A 47 1.29 23.11 3.65
N HIS A 48 1.38 24.38 3.25
CA HIS A 48 2.05 24.87 2.05
C HIS A 48 3.55 24.58 2.14
N THR A 49 4.16 24.21 1.00
CA THR A 49 5.57 23.81 0.79
C THR A 49 5.85 22.33 1.08
N TRP A 50 6.89 21.78 0.45
CA TRP A 50 7.49 20.43 0.61
C TRP A 50 7.36 19.48 -0.61
N SER A 51 8.51 19.41 -1.29
CA SER A 51 9.22 18.30 -1.93
C SER A 51 8.53 16.94 -2.13
N THR A 52 9.04 16.24 -3.15
CA THR A 52 8.87 14.84 -3.60
C THR A 52 8.55 13.75 -2.56
N TRP A 53 8.70 14.01 -1.26
CA TRP A 53 8.35 13.10 -0.16
C TRP A 53 6.84 12.99 0.10
N MET A 54 6.05 14.06 -0.06
CA MET A 54 4.59 13.97 0.12
C MET A 54 3.90 13.12 -0.96
N THR A 55 4.49 13.00 -2.16
CA THR A 55 3.97 12.12 -3.21
C THR A 55 4.01 10.64 -2.81
N GLN A 56 4.85 10.25 -1.84
CA GLN A 56 4.87 8.88 -1.29
C GLN A 56 3.75 8.63 -0.27
N MET A 57 3.24 9.66 0.40
CA MET A 57 2.09 9.55 1.30
C MET A 57 0.75 9.61 0.58
N CYS A 58 0.71 9.91 -0.73
CA CYS A 58 -0.50 9.79 -1.54
C CYS A 58 -1.17 8.44 -1.23
N LEU A 59 -2.30 8.52 -0.53
CA LEU A 59 -3.22 7.41 -0.36
C LEU A 59 -3.47 6.85 -1.76
N LYS A 60 -2.82 5.74 -2.10
CA LYS A 60 -3.08 5.05 -3.37
C LYS A 60 -4.43 4.35 -3.23
N SER A 61 -5.50 5.12 -3.22
CA SER A 61 -6.85 4.60 -3.33
C SER A 61 -7.15 4.45 -4.82
N GLY A 62 -7.38 3.22 -5.26
CA GLY A 62 -7.68 2.90 -6.64
C GLY A 62 -9.17 2.67 -6.83
N ILE A 63 -9.72 3.25 -7.89
CA ILE A 63 -11.03 2.89 -8.44
C ILE A 63 -10.79 2.37 -9.85
N TRP A 64 -11.24 1.16 -10.10
CA TRP A 64 -10.94 0.38 -11.29
C TRP A 64 -12.23 0.08 -12.03
N PHE A 65 -12.33 0.58 -13.27
CA PHE A 65 -13.44 0.30 -14.16
C PHE A 65 -13.12 -0.95 -14.98
N ILE A 66 -13.68 -2.07 -14.55
CA ILE A 66 -13.51 -3.36 -15.21
C ILE A 66 -14.47 -3.41 -16.40
N GLN A 67 -13.92 -3.24 -17.59
CA GLN A 67 -14.69 -3.15 -18.84
C GLN A 67 -14.26 -4.18 -19.88
N PHE A 68 -13.07 -4.75 -19.75
CA PHE A 68 -12.51 -5.68 -20.73
C PHE A 68 -12.00 -6.95 -20.06
N ASN A 69 -11.90 -8.02 -20.84
CA ASN A 69 -11.23 -9.25 -20.50
C ASN A 69 -10.05 -9.39 -21.46
N ARG A 70 -8.84 -9.52 -20.93
CA ARG A 70 -7.65 -9.83 -21.71
C ARG A 70 -7.58 -11.33 -21.93
N GLU A 71 -7.64 -11.72 -23.19
CA GLU A 71 -7.46 -13.12 -23.60
C GLU A 71 -5.99 -13.44 -23.88
N SER A 72 -5.22 -12.45 -24.34
CA SER A 72 -3.79 -12.56 -24.60
C SER A 72 -3.09 -11.20 -24.45
N GLU A 73 -1.77 -11.18 -24.56
CA GLU A 73 -0.93 -9.96 -24.58
C GLU A 73 -1.54 -8.83 -25.43
N THR A 74 -2.18 -9.15 -26.55
CA THR A 74 -2.67 -8.17 -27.52
C THR A 74 -4.19 -8.05 -27.62
N VAL A 75 -4.96 -9.03 -27.09
CA VAL A 75 -6.41 -9.09 -27.30
C VAL A 75 -7.18 -8.74 -26.03
N LEU A 76 -7.98 -7.67 -26.12
CA LEU A 76 -8.93 -7.21 -25.11
C LEU A 76 -10.37 -7.35 -25.64
N LYS A 77 -11.16 -8.25 -25.05
CA LYS A 77 -12.61 -8.37 -25.35
C LYS A 77 -13.46 -7.56 -24.37
N PRO A 78 -14.49 -6.83 -24.83
CA PRO A 78 -15.42 -6.17 -23.92
C PRO A 78 -16.19 -7.20 -23.08
N LEU A 79 -16.40 -6.89 -21.79
CA LEU A 79 -17.21 -7.72 -20.91
C LEU A 79 -18.71 -7.44 -21.11
N PRO A 80 -19.58 -8.47 -21.06
CA PRO A 80 -21.03 -8.28 -21.19
C PRO A 80 -21.63 -7.48 -20.02
N LYS A 81 -21.01 -7.55 -18.83
CA LYS A 81 -21.35 -6.72 -17.67
C LYS A 81 -20.11 -5.98 -17.18
N LYS A 82 -20.24 -4.66 -17.09
CA LYS A 82 -19.22 -3.78 -16.50
C LYS A 82 -19.32 -3.84 -14.99
N SER A 83 -18.18 -3.82 -14.31
CA SER A 83 -18.11 -3.76 -12.84
C SER A 83 -17.10 -2.71 -12.39
N ILE A 84 -17.27 -2.24 -11.16
CA ILE A 84 -16.34 -1.35 -10.50
C ILE A 84 -15.64 -2.16 -9.41
N ASP A 85 -14.33 -2.05 -9.36
CA ASP A 85 -13.50 -2.57 -8.29
C ASP A 85 -12.82 -1.39 -7.58
N THR A 86 -12.72 -1.43 -6.27
CA THR A 86 -12.15 -0.33 -5.48
C THR A 86 -11.23 -0.90 -4.42
N GLY A 87 -10.08 -0.28 -4.22
CA GLY A 87 -9.12 -0.68 -3.21
C GLY A 87 -8.55 0.52 -2.51
N MET A 88 -8.56 0.47 -1.18
CA MET A 88 -7.98 1.48 -0.30
C MET A 88 -7.21 0.74 0.80
N GLY A 89 -5.93 1.06 0.96
CA GLY A 89 -5.11 0.44 2.00
C GLY A 89 -5.54 0.91 3.38
N LEU A 90 -6.01 -0.02 4.22
CA LEU A 90 -6.50 0.29 5.56
C LEU A 90 -5.42 0.95 6.41
N GLU A 91 -4.19 0.43 6.37
CA GLU A 91 -3.05 0.94 7.16
C GLU A 91 -2.77 2.41 6.85
N ARG A 92 -2.87 2.79 5.57
CA ARG A 92 -2.68 4.16 5.12
C ARG A 92 -3.87 5.05 5.46
N LEU A 93 -5.10 4.52 5.36
CA LEU A 93 -6.28 5.27 5.76
C LEU A 93 -6.19 5.62 7.25
N VAL A 94 -5.87 4.64 8.09
CA VAL A 94 -5.73 4.80 9.53
C VAL A 94 -4.61 5.78 9.87
N SER A 95 -3.46 5.72 9.18
CA SER A 95 -2.38 6.68 9.44
C SER A 95 -2.81 8.12 9.17
N VAL A 96 -3.58 8.36 8.10
CA VAL A 96 -4.12 9.70 7.81
C VAL A 96 -5.16 10.12 8.84
N LEU A 97 -6.10 9.23 9.20
CA LEU A 97 -7.14 9.52 10.19
C LEU A 97 -6.57 9.82 11.59
N GLN A 98 -5.46 9.17 11.95
CA GLN A 98 -4.77 9.37 13.23
C GLN A 98 -3.67 10.44 13.17
N ASN A 99 -3.54 11.16 12.04
CA ASN A 99 -2.51 12.16 11.80
C ASN A 99 -1.08 11.65 12.07
N LYS A 100 -0.79 10.45 11.57
CA LYS A 100 0.51 9.77 11.66
C LYS A 100 1.26 9.88 10.32
N MET A 101 2.57 10.06 10.43
CA MET A 101 3.46 10.15 9.26
C MET A 101 3.83 8.77 8.71
N SER A 102 3.76 7.72 9.53
CA SER A 102 4.02 6.34 9.11
C SER A 102 2.83 5.44 9.39
N ASN A 103 2.61 4.45 8.51
CA ASN A 103 1.68 3.36 8.76
C ASN A 103 2.01 2.62 10.07
N TYR A 104 3.30 2.52 10.39
CA TYR A 104 3.81 1.79 11.55
C TYR A 104 3.60 2.51 12.89
N ASP A 105 3.22 3.79 12.87
CA ASP A 105 2.98 4.58 14.09
C ASP A 105 1.51 4.54 14.53
N THR A 106 0.71 3.70 13.86
CA THR A 106 -0.71 3.50 14.13
C THR A 106 -0.91 2.41 15.19
N ASP A 107 -2.09 2.40 15.79
CA ASP A 107 -2.57 1.35 16.69
C ASP A 107 -2.55 -0.06 16.07
N LEU A 108 -2.50 -0.17 14.73
CA LEU A 108 -2.33 -1.44 14.04
C LEU A 108 -0.94 -2.06 14.22
N PHE A 109 0.10 -1.28 14.53
CA PHE A 109 1.48 -1.76 14.59
C PHE A 109 2.15 -1.59 15.95
N VAL A 110 1.78 -0.56 16.72
CA VAL A 110 2.34 -0.28 18.05
C VAL A 110 2.35 -1.51 18.99
N PRO A 111 1.27 -2.33 19.07
CA PRO A 111 1.28 -3.52 19.94
C PRO A 111 2.35 -4.55 19.58
N TYR A 112 2.71 -4.68 18.29
CA TYR A 112 3.79 -5.56 17.87
C TYR A 112 5.14 -5.05 18.36
N PHE A 113 5.38 -3.74 18.28
CA PHE A 113 6.63 -3.14 18.73
C PHE A 113 6.79 -3.25 20.25
N GLU A 114 5.72 -3.03 21.01
CA GLU A 114 5.75 -3.24 22.46
C GLU A 114 6.06 -4.70 22.82
N ALA A 115 5.44 -5.66 22.11
CA ALA A 115 5.70 -7.07 22.32
C ALA A 115 7.14 -7.47 21.96
N ILE A 116 7.67 -6.97 20.83
CA ILE A 116 9.05 -7.20 20.39
C ILE A 116 10.03 -6.63 21.41
N GLN A 117 9.82 -5.39 21.85
CA GLN A 117 10.67 -4.74 22.83
C GLN A 117 10.69 -5.54 24.15
N LYS A 118 9.51 -5.92 24.63
CA LYS A 118 9.37 -6.71 25.87
C LYS A 118 9.99 -8.10 25.75
N GLY A 119 9.86 -8.75 24.59
CA GLY A 119 10.36 -10.11 24.36
C GLY A 119 11.87 -10.19 24.12
N THR A 120 12.47 -9.15 23.53
CA THR A 120 13.89 -9.15 23.14
C THR A 120 14.78 -8.32 24.07
N GLY A 121 14.21 -7.34 24.78
CA GLY A 121 14.98 -6.34 25.52
C GLY A 121 15.70 -5.32 24.62
N ALA A 122 15.38 -5.28 23.32
CA ALA A 122 15.92 -4.29 22.39
C ALA A 122 15.52 -2.87 22.81
N ARG A 123 16.25 -1.87 22.31
CA ARG A 123 15.87 -0.46 22.50
C ARG A 123 14.47 -0.22 21.93
N ALA A 124 13.79 0.81 22.46
CA ALA A 124 12.52 1.25 21.93
C ALA A 124 12.65 1.68 20.45
N TYR A 125 11.59 1.43 19.69
CA TYR A 125 11.46 1.86 18.30
C TYR A 125 11.43 3.40 18.20
N THR A 126 12.23 3.97 17.29
CA THR A 126 12.36 5.43 17.14
C THR A 126 11.85 5.98 15.81
N GLY A 127 11.34 5.13 14.92
CA GLY A 127 10.74 5.57 13.66
C GLY A 127 11.73 5.99 12.56
N LYS A 128 13.04 5.82 12.76
CA LYS A 128 14.07 6.21 11.79
C LYS A 128 14.08 5.32 10.57
N VAL A 129 14.52 5.85 9.43
CA VAL A 129 14.51 5.16 8.14
C VAL A 129 15.82 5.40 7.38
N GLY A 130 16.32 4.38 6.70
CA GLY A 130 17.51 4.50 5.85
C GLY A 130 18.76 4.81 6.67
N ALA A 131 19.54 5.80 6.23
CA ALA A 131 20.81 6.17 6.87
C ALA A 131 20.65 6.68 8.31
N GLU A 132 19.47 7.13 8.70
CA GLU A 132 19.19 7.57 10.08
C GLU A 132 19.06 6.41 11.05
N ASP A 133 18.69 5.21 10.56
CA ASP A 133 18.62 3.97 11.34
C ASP A 133 20.00 3.29 11.36
N THR A 134 20.95 3.92 12.04
CA THR A 134 22.38 3.53 12.02
C THR A 134 22.64 2.10 12.51
N ASP A 135 21.80 1.59 13.41
CA ASP A 135 21.89 0.24 13.97
C ASP A 135 20.95 -0.76 13.29
N GLY A 136 20.10 -0.31 12.35
CA GLY A 136 19.14 -1.16 11.65
C GLY A 136 18.00 -1.69 12.51
N ILE A 137 17.88 -1.24 13.77
CA ILE A 137 16.90 -1.79 14.72
C ILE A 137 15.49 -1.33 14.33
N ASP A 138 15.30 -0.08 13.89
CA ASP A 138 13.96 0.39 13.50
C ASP A 138 13.46 -0.34 12.24
N MET A 139 14.35 -0.72 11.32
CA MET A 139 14.03 -1.61 10.21
C MET A 139 13.64 -3.00 10.71
N ALA A 140 14.40 -3.59 11.65
CA ALA A 140 14.12 -4.91 12.21
C ALA A 140 12.71 -4.97 12.82
N TYR A 141 12.31 -3.96 13.60
CA TYR A 141 10.96 -3.85 14.15
C TYR A 141 9.88 -3.92 13.06
N ARG A 142 10.02 -3.13 11.99
CA ARG A 142 9.05 -3.10 10.88
C ARG A 142 8.98 -4.45 10.17
N VAL A 143 10.14 -5.06 9.88
CA VAL A 143 10.26 -6.36 9.22
C VAL A 143 9.59 -7.45 10.05
N LEU A 144 9.85 -7.50 11.35
CA LEU A 144 9.24 -8.51 12.23
C LEU A 144 7.72 -8.33 12.30
N ALA A 145 7.22 -7.11 12.46
CA ALA A 145 5.79 -6.85 12.56
C ALA A 145 5.03 -7.21 11.26
N ASP A 146 5.56 -6.82 10.09
CA ASP A 146 4.95 -7.12 8.79
C ASP A 146 4.95 -8.63 8.49
N HIS A 147 6.07 -9.31 8.74
CA HIS A 147 6.15 -10.74 8.50
C HIS A 147 5.34 -11.54 9.51
N ALA A 148 5.27 -11.13 10.79
CA ALA A 148 4.44 -11.79 11.78
C ALA A 148 2.96 -11.76 11.37
N ARG A 149 2.47 -10.60 10.91
CA ARG A 149 1.10 -10.47 10.35
C ARG A 149 0.90 -11.37 9.14
N THR A 150 1.83 -11.30 8.18
CA THR A 150 1.74 -12.06 6.92
C THR A 150 1.71 -13.57 7.18
N ILE A 151 2.60 -14.08 8.03
CA ILE A 151 2.70 -15.50 8.35
C ILE A 151 1.46 -15.96 9.11
N THR A 152 1.00 -15.18 10.09
CA THR A 152 -0.18 -15.53 10.88
C THR A 152 -1.40 -15.71 9.99
N ILE A 153 -1.66 -14.75 9.09
CA ILE A 153 -2.79 -14.81 8.16
C ILE A 153 -2.61 -15.96 7.15
N ALA A 154 -1.42 -16.10 6.57
CA ALA A 154 -1.16 -17.14 5.58
C ALA A 154 -1.31 -18.56 6.16
N LEU A 155 -0.86 -18.79 7.39
CA LEU A 155 -1.05 -20.06 8.09
C LEU A 155 -2.52 -20.29 8.45
N TYR A 156 -3.23 -19.24 8.88
CA TYR A 156 -4.66 -19.32 9.21
C TYR A 156 -5.49 -19.71 7.99
N ASP A 157 -5.17 -19.17 6.80
CA ASP A 157 -5.80 -19.53 5.52
C ASP A 157 -5.38 -20.91 4.98
N GLY A 158 -4.63 -21.69 5.77
CA GLY A 158 -4.20 -23.05 5.42
C GLY A 158 -2.93 -23.11 4.56
N GLY A 159 -2.28 -21.98 4.30
CA GLY A 159 -0.95 -21.95 3.69
C GLY A 159 0.07 -22.65 4.57
N ARG A 160 0.99 -23.40 3.96
CA ARG A 160 2.10 -24.05 4.67
C ARG A 160 3.43 -23.64 4.05
N PRO A 161 4.47 -23.40 4.89
CA PRO A 161 5.82 -23.23 4.38
C PRO A 161 6.24 -24.49 3.62
N ASP A 162 6.74 -24.32 2.41
CA ASP A 162 7.17 -25.41 1.55
C ASP A 162 8.29 -24.93 0.61
N ASN A 163 9.01 -25.85 -0.02
CA ASN A 163 10.06 -25.52 -0.99
C ASN A 163 9.54 -25.33 -2.42
N THR A 164 8.23 -25.42 -2.65
CA THR A 164 7.60 -25.19 -3.96
C THR A 164 6.42 -24.21 -3.91
N GLY A 165 6.14 -23.59 -5.06
CA GLY A 165 4.97 -22.73 -5.25
C GLY A 165 4.85 -21.60 -4.24
N ARG A 166 3.62 -21.36 -3.73
CA ARG A 166 3.33 -20.33 -2.72
C ARG A 166 3.98 -20.60 -1.37
N GLY A 167 4.31 -21.85 -1.08
CA GLY A 167 4.96 -22.23 0.17
C GLY A 167 6.36 -21.63 0.31
N VAL A 168 7.06 -21.39 -0.82
CA VAL A 168 8.39 -20.76 -0.82
C VAL A 168 8.33 -19.35 -0.26
N MET A 169 7.33 -18.56 -0.65
CA MET A 169 7.18 -17.18 -0.19
C MET A 169 6.91 -17.12 1.32
N LEU A 170 6.12 -18.08 1.83
CA LEU A 170 5.87 -18.20 3.27
C LEU A 170 7.12 -18.67 4.01
N PHE A 171 7.86 -19.63 3.45
CA PHE A 171 9.13 -20.11 3.99
C PHE A 171 10.18 -18.99 4.05
N GLN A 172 10.32 -18.20 2.98
CA GLN A 172 11.20 -17.03 2.95
C GLN A 172 10.81 -15.97 3.98
N SER A 173 9.50 -15.74 4.18
CA SER A 173 9.02 -14.81 5.20
C SER A 173 9.37 -15.29 6.61
N CYS A 174 9.24 -16.59 6.89
CA CYS A 174 9.66 -17.18 8.17
C CYS A 174 11.18 -17.04 8.37
N GLY A 175 11.96 -17.32 7.31
CA GLY A 175 13.42 -17.15 7.35
C GLY A 175 13.86 -15.71 7.62
N LYS A 176 13.16 -14.72 7.07
CA LYS A 176 13.44 -13.31 7.34
C LYS A 176 13.25 -12.96 8.81
N ILE A 177 12.18 -13.43 9.46
CA ILE A 177 12.01 -13.21 10.90
C ILE A 177 13.17 -13.80 11.71
N LEU A 178 13.70 -14.96 11.32
CA LEU A 178 14.78 -15.64 12.06
C LEU A 178 16.16 -14.99 11.90
N ILE A 179 16.36 -14.17 10.86
CA ILE A 179 17.63 -13.46 10.63
C ILE A 179 17.75 -12.23 11.52
N TRP A 180 16.62 -11.66 11.96
CA TRP A 180 16.53 -10.47 12.79
C TRP A 180 16.28 -10.82 14.25
#